data_AF-A0A4R5VWB1-F1
#
_entry.id   AF-A0A4R5VWB1-F1
#
_cell.length_a   1.000
_cell.length_b   1.000
_cell.length_c   1.000
_cell.angle_alpha   90.00
_cell.angle_beta   90.00
_cell.angle_gamma   90.00
#
_symmetry.space_group_name_H-M   'P 1'
#
loop_
_entity.id
_entity.type
_entity.pdbx_description
1 polymer ?
#
loop_
_entity_poly.entity_id
_entity_poly.type
_entity_poly.pdbx_seq_one_letter_code
_entity_poly.pdbx_strand_id
1 'polypeptide(L)'
;MLTNYYIYVGFAIKPYMIFLLLYLMIHIGSFSFQRLHLFEIAMLFFFLMYSFSGAFSLYPASSIRAICGIILFLFCYFIMKSVIQKANDSMTERAISDVGIFFNMVSLILYFVGLKSFGFVFDGDRVYQFGVMLDRDYPRLIGLLEDPNFFVFYNTIFFSYYLCNANSMKNKLGLFLCIITNILTFSRGGLLVMAFLLVIYILIKNPIKQLKLLVGIIALLFVSVYIAIVYMKFDIYGIIQSRVEDLSQDGGSGRIELWGRAWDYFTSHMVMGIGAFNFSEYNLFQYGDSLEVHNTFIAILSESGLVGITCYGLFIILVFVQLFKSNVIKKKLYLLLTFVGMILQMAFLSLIINDMFFMYLAILSTYFHTTENAFKNEKKKIVLFSSLFSHKQKIKLNVHYKGSDVIHEYSNHNR
;
A
#
# COMPACT_ATOMS: atom_id res chain seq x y z
N MET A 1 -17.79 -10.76 5.57
CA MET A 1 -17.93 -12.07 4.89
C MET A 1 -16.59 -12.68 4.47
N LEU A 2 -15.70 -11.98 3.74
CA LEU A 2 -14.39 -12.55 3.37
C LEU A 2 -13.35 -12.54 4.50
N THR A 3 -13.39 -11.51 5.33
CA THR A 3 -12.61 -11.40 6.57
C THR A 3 -12.98 -12.45 7.62
N ASN A 4 -14.16 -13.07 7.52
CA ASN A 4 -14.60 -14.18 8.38
C ASN A 4 -14.03 -15.54 7.92
N TYR A 5 -13.48 -15.63 6.71
CA TYR A 5 -12.89 -16.87 6.20
C TYR A 5 -11.41 -16.90 6.55
N TYR A 6 -11.08 -17.25 7.79
CA TYR A 6 -9.73 -17.55 8.21
C TYR A 6 -9.73 -18.76 9.14
N ILE A 7 -8.57 -19.39 9.26
CA ILE A 7 -8.34 -20.40 10.29
C ILE A 7 -7.59 -19.71 11.43
N TYR A 8 -8.18 -19.69 12.62
CA TYR A 8 -7.56 -19.08 13.79
C TYR A 8 -6.63 -20.07 14.50
N VAL A 9 -5.35 -19.73 14.60
CA VAL A 9 -4.33 -20.53 15.31
C VAL A 9 -3.57 -19.69 16.35
N GLY A 10 -4.23 -18.67 16.91
CA GLY A 10 -3.60 -17.59 17.68
C GLY A 10 -3.27 -16.34 16.83
N PHE A 11 -3.41 -16.46 15.51
CA PHE A 11 -3.53 -15.39 14.54
C PHE A 11 -4.34 -15.91 13.35
N ALA A 12 -4.85 -15.01 12.51
CA ALA A 12 -5.70 -15.37 11.38
C ALA A 12 -4.86 -15.87 10.18
N ILE A 13 -4.97 -17.16 9.85
CA ILE A 13 -4.47 -17.70 8.58
C ILE A 13 -5.52 -17.42 7.50
N LYS A 14 -5.19 -16.49 6.61
CA LYS A 14 -6.09 -16.04 5.54
C LYS A 14 -5.99 -16.93 4.29
N PRO A 15 -7.02 -16.98 3.42
CA PRO A 15 -7.05 -17.89 2.27
C PRO A 15 -5.90 -17.64 1.28
N TYR A 16 -5.49 -16.39 1.10
CA TYR A 16 -4.35 -16.07 0.24
C TYR A 16 -3.04 -16.64 0.78
N MET A 17 -2.86 -16.75 2.09
CA MET A 17 -1.66 -17.33 2.70
C MET A 17 -1.58 -18.82 2.36
N ILE A 18 -2.69 -19.55 2.51
CA ILE A 18 -2.79 -20.96 2.13
C ILE A 18 -2.50 -21.13 0.63
N PHE A 19 -3.09 -20.29 -0.21
CA PHE A 19 -2.85 -20.30 -1.65
C PHE A 19 -1.37 -20.10 -1.98
N LEU A 20 -0.68 -19.13 -1.36
CA LEU A 20 0.74 -18.88 -1.57
C LEU A 20 1.61 -20.07 -1.16
N LEU A 21 1.29 -20.71 -0.03
CA LEU A 21 2.00 -21.90 0.44
C LEU A 21 1.82 -23.07 -0.54
N LEU A 22 0.59 -23.34 -0.98
CA LEU A 22 0.31 -24.39 -1.98
C LEU A 22 0.99 -24.09 -3.32
N TYR A 23 0.94 -22.82 -3.76
CA TYR A 23 1.63 -22.39 -4.98
C TYR A 23 3.14 -22.63 -4.87
N LEU A 24 3.75 -22.29 -3.73
CA LEU A 24 5.17 -22.55 -3.49
C LEU A 24 5.48 -24.05 -3.53
N MET A 25 4.65 -24.89 -2.90
CA MET A 25 4.86 -26.35 -2.90
C MET A 25 4.84 -26.93 -4.32
N ILE A 26 3.88 -26.51 -5.15
CA ILE A 26 3.77 -26.97 -6.55
C ILE A 26 4.94 -26.46 -7.39
N HIS A 27 5.36 -25.21 -7.17
CA HIS A 27 6.33 -24.52 -8.01
C HIS A 27 7.73 -24.39 -7.39
N ILE A 28 8.06 -25.23 -6.40
CA ILE A 28 9.28 -25.11 -5.59
C ILE A 28 10.55 -25.12 -6.45
N GLY A 29 10.60 -25.96 -7.49
CA GLY A 29 11.75 -26.03 -8.42
C GLY A 29 11.93 -24.79 -9.31
N SER A 30 10.92 -23.93 -9.39
CA SER A 30 10.95 -22.66 -10.12
C SER A 30 10.97 -21.44 -9.20
N PHE A 31 11.06 -21.66 -7.88
CA PHE A 31 11.16 -20.58 -6.91
C PHE A 31 12.58 -20.04 -6.95
N SER A 32 12.71 -18.72 -7.05
CA SER A 32 14.02 -18.06 -7.05
C SER A 32 14.02 -16.99 -5.98
N PHE A 33 14.99 -17.07 -5.07
CA PHE A 33 15.20 -16.02 -4.09
C PHE A 33 15.82 -14.82 -4.80
N GLN A 34 15.11 -13.71 -4.78
CA GLN A 34 15.51 -12.51 -5.50
C GLN A 34 16.44 -11.67 -4.65
N ARG A 35 17.30 -10.89 -5.32
CA ARG A 35 18.13 -9.91 -4.62
C ARG A 35 17.24 -8.93 -3.86
N LEU A 36 17.58 -8.72 -2.59
CA LEU A 36 16.91 -7.77 -1.72
C LEU A 36 17.30 -6.34 -2.08
N HIS A 37 16.30 -5.47 -2.14
CA HIS A 37 16.47 -4.03 -2.15
C HIS A 37 16.84 -3.53 -0.75
N LEU A 38 17.43 -2.34 -0.68
CA LEU A 38 17.89 -1.79 0.59
C LEU A 38 16.73 -1.55 1.57
N PHE A 39 15.55 -1.14 1.08
CA PHE A 39 14.38 -1.01 1.94
C PHE A 39 13.89 -2.36 2.50
N GLU A 40 14.07 -3.46 1.78
CA GLU A 40 13.67 -4.80 2.26
C GLU A 40 14.60 -5.26 3.38
N ILE A 41 15.89 -4.96 3.27
CA ILE A 41 16.86 -5.22 4.35
C ILE A 41 16.48 -4.41 5.60
N ALA A 42 16.14 -3.13 5.43
CA ALA A 42 15.68 -2.29 6.53
C ALA A 42 14.34 -2.75 7.13
N MET A 43 13.41 -3.24 6.30
CA MET A 43 12.15 -3.84 6.73
C MET A 43 12.40 -5.09 7.58
N LEU A 44 13.26 -6.00 7.12
CA LEU A 44 13.65 -7.20 7.87
C LEU A 44 14.33 -6.83 9.20
N PHE A 45 15.21 -5.83 9.18
CA PHE A 45 15.87 -5.33 10.38
C PHE A 45 14.87 -4.70 11.36
N PHE A 46 13.91 -3.92 10.87
CA PHE A 46 12.81 -3.40 11.69
C PHE A 46 12.04 -4.54 12.37
N PHE A 47 11.58 -5.54 11.62
CA PHE A 47 10.83 -6.66 12.19
C PHE A 47 11.67 -7.49 13.15
N LEU A 48 12.98 -7.66 12.90
CA LEU A 48 13.90 -8.29 13.83
C LEU A 48 13.97 -7.52 15.15
N MET A 49 14.16 -6.20 15.11
CA MET A 49 14.25 -5.37 16.30
C MET A 49 12.92 -5.26 17.04
N TYR A 50 11.81 -5.18 16.31
CA TYR A 50 10.47 -5.22 16.87
C TYR A 50 10.21 -6.57 17.56
N SER A 51 10.49 -7.70 16.91
CA SER A 51 10.39 -9.03 17.54
C SER A 51 11.31 -9.16 18.76
N PHE A 52 12.52 -8.59 18.71
CA PHE A 52 13.45 -8.60 19.83
C PHE A 52 12.94 -7.81 21.04
N SER A 53 12.16 -6.74 20.85
CA SER A 53 11.55 -6.03 21.99
C SER A 53 10.61 -6.93 22.81
N GLY A 54 10.01 -7.93 22.17
CA GLY A 54 9.21 -8.96 22.83
C GLY A 54 9.95 -9.75 23.92
N ALA A 55 11.29 -9.75 23.95
CA ALA A 55 12.07 -10.36 25.02
C ALA A 55 11.95 -9.60 26.36
N PHE A 56 11.53 -8.33 26.32
CA PHE A 56 11.36 -7.47 27.50
C PHE A 56 9.88 -7.32 27.90
N SER A 57 8.99 -8.11 27.29
CA SER A 57 7.55 -7.92 27.44
C SER A 57 7.00 -8.57 28.72
N LEU A 58 6.04 -7.90 29.36
CA LEU A 58 5.32 -8.44 30.51
C LEU A 58 4.33 -9.54 30.09
N TYR A 59 3.82 -9.48 28.85
CA TYR A 59 2.91 -10.47 28.27
C TYR A 59 3.62 -11.24 27.12
N PRO A 60 4.52 -12.18 27.45
CA PRO A 60 5.34 -12.89 26.46
C PRO A 60 4.50 -13.73 25.50
N ALA A 61 3.35 -14.24 25.93
CA ALA A 61 2.45 -14.99 25.05
C ALA A 61 1.97 -14.14 23.87
N SER A 62 1.66 -12.86 24.09
CA SER A 62 1.22 -11.94 23.03
C SER A 62 2.36 -11.59 22.08
N SER A 63 3.58 -11.38 22.61
CA SER A 63 4.79 -11.22 21.79
C SER A 63 5.11 -12.46 20.95
N ILE A 64 5.05 -13.67 21.52
CA ILE A 64 5.32 -14.92 20.78
C ILE A 64 4.31 -15.09 19.63
N ARG A 65 3.01 -14.86 19.89
CA ARG A 65 1.98 -14.90 18.83
C ARG A 65 2.31 -13.90 17.71
N ALA A 66 2.68 -12.68 18.06
CA ALA A 66 3.06 -11.66 17.09
C ALA A 66 4.30 -12.04 16.29
N ILE A 67 5.34 -12.59 16.92
CA ILE A 67 6.56 -13.06 16.24
C ILE A 67 6.22 -14.16 15.23
N CYS A 68 5.42 -15.16 15.60
CA CYS A 68 4.94 -16.19 14.68
C CYS A 68 4.17 -15.59 13.50
N GLY A 69 3.30 -14.60 13.76
CA GLY A 69 2.61 -13.84 12.73
C GLY A 69 3.58 -13.10 11.79
N ILE A 70 4.55 -12.36 12.33
CA ILE A 70 5.57 -11.64 11.55
C ILE A 70 6.32 -12.59 10.62
N ILE A 71 6.78 -13.74 11.14
CA ILE A 71 7.51 -14.75 10.35
C ILE A 71 6.63 -15.22 9.19
N LEU A 72 5.36 -15.55 9.44
CA LEU A 72 4.43 -15.97 8.40
C LEU A 72 4.20 -14.88 7.35
N PHE A 73 3.99 -13.63 7.77
CA PHE A 73 3.77 -12.51 6.84
C PHE A 73 5.00 -12.20 6.00
N LEU A 74 6.20 -12.24 6.58
CA LEU A 74 7.47 -12.09 5.85
C LEU A 74 7.68 -13.24 4.86
N PHE A 75 7.32 -14.47 5.25
CA PHE A 75 7.37 -15.61 4.34
C PHE A 75 6.40 -15.44 3.17
N CYS A 76 5.14 -15.09 3.44
CA CYS A 76 4.15 -14.77 2.41
C CYS A 76 4.60 -13.61 1.51
N TYR A 77 5.24 -12.58 2.05
CA TYR A 77 5.80 -11.46 1.29
C TYR A 77 6.79 -11.94 0.22
N PHE A 78 7.76 -12.80 0.59
CA PHE A 78 8.73 -13.31 -0.38
C PHE A 78 8.10 -14.21 -1.44
N ILE A 79 7.08 -14.99 -1.09
CA ILE A 79 6.33 -15.78 -2.07
C ILE A 79 5.56 -14.85 -3.02
N MET A 80 4.83 -13.86 -2.50
CA MET A 80 4.11 -12.87 -3.31
C MET A 80 5.05 -12.17 -4.29
N LYS A 81 6.20 -11.69 -3.80
CA LYS A 81 7.23 -11.05 -4.62
C LYS A 81 7.74 -11.98 -5.72
N SER A 82 8.00 -13.26 -5.41
CA SER A 82 8.40 -14.26 -6.40
C SER A 82 7.33 -14.51 -7.47
N VAL A 83 6.06 -14.57 -7.07
CA VAL A 83 4.92 -14.76 -7.99
C VAL A 83 4.77 -13.55 -8.91
N ILE A 84 4.76 -12.34 -8.34
CA ILE A 84 4.51 -11.09 -9.06
C ILE A 84 5.64 -10.80 -10.05
N GLN A 85 6.90 -11.12 -9.73
CA GLN A 85 8.02 -10.92 -10.67
C GLN A 85 7.90 -11.77 -11.94
N LYS A 86 7.23 -12.92 -11.90
CA LYS A 86 7.00 -13.72 -13.11
C LYS A 86 5.96 -13.10 -14.03
N ALA A 87 5.18 -12.13 -13.54
CA ALA A 87 4.20 -11.40 -14.32
C ALA A 87 4.82 -10.16 -15.00
N ASN A 88 4.33 -9.84 -16.19
CA ASN A 88 4.69 -8.60 -16.86
C ASN A 88 4.00 -7.40 -16.20
N ASP A 89 4.63 -6.22 -16.27
CA ASP A 89 4.09 -4.96 -15.72
C ASP A 89 2.63 -4.71 -16.13
N SER A 90 2.28 -5.01 -17.40
CA SER A 90 0.92 -4.82 -17.93
C SER A 90 -0.10 -5.78 -17.34
N MET A 91 0.32 -7.00 -16.98
CA MET A 91 -0.54 -7.98 -16.31
C MET A 91 -0.82 -7.55 -14.87
N THR A 92 0.20 -7.07 -14.15
CA THR A 92 0.04 -6.55 -12.79
C THR A 92 -0.92 -5.35 -12.76
N GLU A 93 -0.77 -4.40 -13.69
CA GLU A 93 -1.68 -3.25 -13.79
C GLU A 93 -3.10 -3.65 -14.18
N ARG A 94 -3.24 -4.61 -15.09
CA ARG A 94 -4.56 -5.17 -15.44
C ARG A 94 -5.20 -5.84 -14.23
N ALA A 95 -4.44 -6.63 -13.46
CA ALA A 95 -4.92 -7.27 -12.24
C ALA A 95 -5.38 -6.24 -11.20
N ILE A 96 -4.59 -5.19 -10.93
CA ILE A 96 -5.00 -4.08 -10.04
C ILE A 96 -6.30 -3.44 -10.55
N SER A 97 -6.39 -3.20 -11.86
CA SER A 97 -7.58 -2.61 -12.49
C SER A 97 -8.83 -3.49 -12.42
N ASP A 98 -8.71 -4.80 -12.60
CA ASP A 98 -9.84 -5.73 -12.60
C ASP A 98 -10.29 -6.03 -11.19
N VAL A 99 -9.34 -6.35 -10.31
CA VAL A 99 -9.59 -6.63 -8.90
C VAL A 99 -10.17 -5.41 -8.20
N GLY A 100 -9.71 -4.20 -8.50
CA GLY A 100 -10.26 -2.99 -7.90
C GLY A 100 -11.72 -2.73 -8.26
N ILE A 101 -12.13 -3.01 -9.51
CA ILE A 101 -13.54 -2.89 -9.93
C ILE A 101 -14.36 -3.96 -9.22
N PHE A 102 -13.89 -5.22 -9.23
CA PHE A 102 -14.56 -6.32 -8.57
C PHE A 102 -14.73 -6.06 -7.06
N PHE A 103 -13.65 -5.65 -6.38
CA PHE A 103 -13.63 -5.35 -4.95
C PHE A 103 -14.66 -4.28 -4.59
N ASN A 104 -14.68 -3.16 -5.31
CA ASN A 104 -15.60 -2.06 -5.01
C ASN A 104 -17.05 -2.39 -5.41
N MET A 105 -17.26 -3.07 -6.53
CA MET A 105 -18.60 -3.46 -6.99
C MET A 105 -19.25 -4.44 -6.01
N VAL A 106 -18.55 -5.51 -5.63
CA VAL A 106 -19.06 -6.50 -4.66
C VAL A 106 -19.28 -5.84 -3.31
N SER A 107 -18.37 -4.96 -2.86
CA SER A 107 -18.53 -4.23 -1.60
C SER A 107 -19.76 -3.33 -1.59
N LEU A 108 -20.04 -2.65 -2.71
CA LEU A 108 -21.24 -1.82 -2.85
C LEU A 108 -22.53 -2.67 -2.85
N ILE A 109 -22.52 -3.82 -3.53
CA ILE A 109 -23.65 -4.76 -3.51
C ILE A 109 -23.90 -5.25 -2.07
N LEU A 110 -22.85 -5.69 -1.36
CA LEU A 110 -22.96 -6.14 0.03
C LEU A 110 -23.45 -5.03 0.97
N TYR A 111 -23.04 -3.79 0.73
CA TYR A 111 -23.54 -2.64 1.46
C TYR A 111 -25.05 -2.47 1.26
N PHE A 112 -25.54 -2.45 0.02
CA PHE A 112 -26.98 -2.32 -0.24
C PHE A 112 -27.80 -3.52 0.26
N VAL A 113 -27.27 -4.74 0.18
CA VAL A 113 -27.91 -5.92 0.77
C VAL A 113 -28.02 -5.78 2.29
N GLY A 114 -26.96 -5.28 2.95
CA GLY A 114 -26.97 -4.97 4.38
C GLY A 114 -27.98 -3.88 4.75
N LEU A 115 -28.04 -2.78 3.99
CA LEU A 115 -29.04 -1.72 4.24
C LEU A 115 -30.47 -2.26 4.15
N LYS A 116 -30.72 -3.11 3.15
CA LYS A 116 -32.04 -3.74 2.96
C LYS A 116 -32.38 -4.70 4.10
N SER A 117 -31.41 -5.43 4.64
CA SER A 117 -31.66 -6.37 5.75
C SER A 117 -31.97 -5.66 7.07
N PHE A 118 -31.49 -4.42 7.25
CA PHE A 118 -31.93 -3.53 8.34
C PHE A 118 -33.28 -2.86 8.07
N GLY A 119 -33.91 -3.08 6.92
CA GLY A 119 -35.15 -2.40 6.55
C GLY A 119 -35.00 -0.88 6.41
N PHE A 120 -33.77 -0.38 6.22
CA PHE A 120 -33.40 1.04 6.27
C PHE A 120 -33.71 1.74 7.61
N VAL A 121 -33.85 0.96 8.69
CA VAL A 121 -33.93 1.46 10.06
C VAL A 121 -32.57 1.23 10.70
N PHE A 122 -31.89 2.31 11.07
CA PHE A 122 -30.53 2.27 11.60
C PHE A 122 -30.61 2.61 13.08
N ASP A 123 -30.58 1.57 13.91
CA ASP A 123 -30.55 1.68 15.36
C ASP A 123 -29.53 0.65 15.88
N GLY A 124 -28.59 1.12 16.68
CA GLY A 124 -27.57 0.31 17.32
C GLY A 124 -26.14 0.78 17.06
N ASP A 125 -25.26 0.36 17.96
CA ASP A 125 -23.82 0.61 17.90
C ASP A 125 -23.05 -0.71 17.70
N ARG A 126 -22.11 -0.70 16.75
CA ARG A 126 -21.26 -1.85 16.36
C ARG A 126 -22.05 -3.08 15.92
N VAL A 127 -23.13 -2.88 15.19
CA VAL A 127 -23.92 -3.99 14.61
C VAL A 127 -23.47 -4.26 13.18
N TYR A 128 -23.08 -5.50 12.90
CA TYR A 128 -22.53 -5.90 11.60
C TYR A 128 -23.54 -6.73 10.81
N GLN A 129 -23.83 -6.32 9.57
CA GLN A 129 -24.67 -7.10 8.66
C GLN A 129 -24.19 -6.98 7.21
N PHE A 130 -23.85 -8.11 6.60
CA PHE A 130 -23.30 -8.18 5.24
C PHE A 130 -22.10 -7.23 5.04
N GLY A 131 -22.27 -6.15 4.27
CA GLY A 131 -21.25 -5.14 3.99
C GLY A 131 -21.47 -3.82 4.74
N VAL A 132 -22.32 -3.82 5.78
CA VAL A 132 -22.67 -2.66 6.62
C VAL A 132 -22.20 -2.89 8.05
N MET A 133 -21.62 -1.85 8.64
CA MET A 133 -21.45 -1.68 10.08
C MET A 133 -22.31 -0.51 10.52
N LEU A 134 -23.26 -0.72 11.43
CA LEU A 134 -23.90 0.37 12.16
C LEU A 134 -22.94 0.82 13.26
N ASP A 135 -22.67 2.11 13.30
CA ASP A 135 -21.77 2.75 14.25
C ASP A 135 -22.49 4.04 14.67
N ARG A 136 -22.92 4.14 15.93
CA ARG A 136 -23.76 5.26 16.44
C ARG A 136 -24.95 5.60 15.51
N ASP A 137 -25.77 4.60 15.18
CA ASP A 137 -27.02 4.74 14.41
C ASP A 137 -26.88 5.17 12.94
N TYR A 138 -25.67 5.21 12.38
CA TYR A 138 -25.49 5.41 10.94
C TYR A 138 -24.76 4.25 10.25
N PRO A 139 -25.18 3.88 9.03
CA PRO A 139 -24.60 2.76 8.32
C PRO A 139 -23.30 3.15 7.61
N ARG A 140 -22.22 2.43 7.93
CA ARG A 140 -20.90 2.57 7.33
C ARG A 140 -20.62 1.40 6.42
N LEU A 141 -20.10 1.69 5.22
CA LEU A 141 -19.64 0.66 4.30
C LEU A 141 -18.36 0.02 4.84
N ILE A 142 -18.43 -1.30 5.05
CA ILE A 142 -17.28 -2.18 5.32
C ILE A 142 -17.06 -3.16 4.14
N GLY A 143 -18.11 -3.45 3.37
CA GLY A 143 -18.03 -4.22 2.13
C GLY A 143 -17.46 -5.63 2.33
N LEU A 144 -16.33 -5.91 1.67
CA LEU A 144 -15.61 -7.18 1.80
C LEU A 144 -14.73 -7.26 3.06
N LEU A 145 -14.52 -6.14 3.76
CA LEU A 145 -13.73 -6.04 4.98
C LEU A 145 -14.64 -5.93 6.23
N GLU A 146 -14.02 -5.83 7.41
CA GLU A 146 -14.72 -5.70 8.70
C GLU A 146 -14.72 -4.28 9.26
N ASP A 147 -13.80 -3.43 8.82
CA ASP A 147 -13.65 -2.07 9.34
C ASP A 147 -13.65 -1.04 8.19
N PRO A 148 -14.39 0.07 8.33
CA PRO A 148 -14.50 1.09 7.30
C PRO A 148 -13.19 1.83 7.02
N ASN A 149 -12.29 1.95 8.01
CA ASN A 149 -10.99 2.57 7.83
C ASN A 149 -10.01 1.63 7.14
N PHE A 150 -10.01 0.33 7.47
CA PHE A 150 -9.28 -0.67 6.69
C PHE A 150 -9.79 -0.75 5.25
N PHE A 151 -11.09 -0.55 5.01
CA PHE A 151 -11.63 -0.47 3.65
C PHE A 151 -10.94 0.60 2.82
N VAL A 152 -10.86 1.84 3.34
CA VAL A 152 -10.19 2.93 2.64
C VAL A 152 -8.69 2.65 2.46
N PHE A 153 -8.04 2.02 3.46
CA PHE A 153 -6.64 1.61 3.35
C PHE A 153 -6.40 0.64 2.18
N TYR A 154 -7.20 -0.41 2.08
CA TYR A 154 -7.12 -1.39 0.99
C TYR A 154 -7.44 -0.73 -0.36
N ASN A 155 -8.44 0.15 -0.38
CA ASN A 155 -8.89 0.80 -1.60
C ASN A 155 -7.91 1.86 -2.14
N THR A 156 -6.93 2.28 -1.34
CA THR A 156 -5.97 3.35 -1.70
C THR A 156 -5.11 3.00 -2.91
N ILE A 157 -4.72 1.72 -3.08
CA ILE A 157 -3.97 1.28 -4.27
C ILE A 157 -4.83 1.36 -5.54
N PHE A 158 -6.10 0.97 -5.46
CA PHE A 158 -7.03 1.01 -6.57
C PHE A 158 -7.35 2.45 -6.96
N PHE A 159 -7.69 3.29 -5.97
CA PHE A 159 -7.94 4.72 -6.15
C PHE A 159 -6.77 5.41 -6.83
N SER A 160 -5.55 5.24 -6.31
CA SER A 160 -4.34 5.86 -6.87
C SER A 160 -4.06 5.37 -8.30
N TYR A 161 -4.27 4.08 -8.57
CA TYR A 161 -4.11 3.50 -9.89
C TYR A 161 -5.09 4.10 -10.89
N TYR A 162 -6.39 4.13 -10.59
CA TYR A 162 -7.39 4.68 -11.50
C TYR A 162 -7.23 6.18 -11.70
N LEU A 163 -6.86 6.92 -10.64
CA LEU A 163 -6.58 8.34 -10.70
C LEU A 163 -5.46 8.65 -11.71
N CYS A 164 -4.37 7.87 -11.69
CA CYS A 164 -3.26 8.05 -12.62
C CYS A 164 -3.52 7.49 -14.03
N ASN A 165 -4.54 6.65 -14.22
CA ASN A 165 -4.79 5.92 -15.45
C ASN A 165 -6.23 6.10 -15.98
N ALA A 166 -6.85 7.28 -15.79
CA ALA A 166 -8.25 7.56 -16.13
C ALA A 166 -8.54 7.70 -17.66
N ASN A 167 -7.73 7.09 -18.53
CA ASN A 167 -7.84 7.22 -19.98
C ASN A 167 -8.97 6.35 -20.57
N SER A 168 -9.24 5.19 -19.97
CA SER A 168 -10.28 4.25 -20.43
C SER A 168 -11.59 4.43 -19.65
N MET A 169 -12.73 4.12 -20.27
CA MET A 169 -14.03 4.14 -19.56
C MET A 169 -14.07 3.15 -18.39
N LYS A 170 -13.42 1.99 -18.55
CA LYS A 170 -13.21 1.02 -17.47
C LYS A 170 -12.55 1.66 -16.24
N ASN A 171 -11.45 2.40 -16.42
CA ASN A 171 -10.73 3.01 -15.30
C ASN A 171 -11.49 4.21 -14.71
N LYS A 172 -12.27 4.94 -15.52
CA LYS A 172 -13.17 5.97 -15.00
C LYS A 172 -14.28 5.38 -14.13
N LEU A 173 -14.86 4.26 -14.54
CA LEU A 173 -15.81 3.50 -13.73
C LEU A 173 -15.15 3.02 -12.44
N GLY A 174 -13.94 2.46 -12.51
CA GLY A 174 -13.17 2.05 -11.33
C GLY A 174 -12.91 3.21 -10.36
N LEU A 175 -12.51 4.38 -10.87
CA LEU A 175 -12.32 5.59 -10.06
C LEU A 175 -13.61 6.02 -9.37
N PHE A 176 -14.73 6.05 -10.11
CA PHE A 176 -16.04 6.39 -9.55
C PHE A 176 -16.43 5.43 -8.42
N LEU A 177 -16.31 4.11 -8.67
CA LEU A 177 -16.61 3.10 -7.66
C LEU A 177 -15.76 3.30 -6.40
N CYS A 178 -14.46 3.58 -6.53
CA CYS A 178 -13.59 3.86 -5.38
C CYS A 178 -14.03 5.10 -4.59
N ILE A 179 -14.40 6.18 -5.29
CA ILE A 179 -14.85 7.42 -4.65
C ILE A 179 -16.13 7.17 -3.86
N ILE A 180 -17.12 6.53 -4.48
CA ILE A 180 -18.40 6.26 -3.82
C ILE A 180 -18.24 5.33 -2.63
N THR A 181 -17.56 4.20 -2.80
CA THR A 181 -17.41 3.25 -1.69
C THR A 181 -16.64 3.86 -0.53
N ASN A 182 -15.57 4.63 -0.79
CA ASN A 182 -14.84 5.28 0.28
C ASN A 182 -15.64 6.38 0.99
N ILE A 183 -16.51 7.12 0.29
CA ILE A 183 -17.42 8.09 0.93
C ILE A 183 -18.41 7.37 1.85
N LEU A 184 -19.00 6.27 1.37
CA LEU A 184 -19.95 5.47 2.15
C LEU A 184 -19.33 4.81 3.39
N THR A 185 -18.00 4.75 3.50
CA THR A 185 -17.33 4.30 4.75
C THR A 185 -17.46 5.31 5.89
N PHE A 186 -17.73 6.58 5.58
CA PHE A 186 -17.66 7.71 6.52
C PHE A 186 -16.34 7.78 7.32
N SER A 187 -15.25 7.22 6.79
CA SER A 187 -13.92 7.29 7.40
C SER A 187 -13.29 8.67 7.18
N ARG A 188 -13.45 9.59 8.15
CA ARG A 188 -12.95 10.98 8.05
C ARG A 188 -11.45 11.03 7.71
N GLY A 189 -10.63 10.27 8.44
CA GLY A 189 -9.18 10.20 8.19
C GLY A 189 -8.85 9.64 6.80
N GLY A 190 -9.53 8.57 6.37
CA GLY A 190 -9.38 8.00 5.04
C GLY A 190 -9.77 8.98 3.93
N LEU A 191 -10.89 9.67 4.09
CA LEU A 191 -11.41 10.67 3.15
C LEU A 191 -10.48 11.88 3.02
N LEU A 192 -9.94 12.39 4.14
CA LEU A 192 -8.96 13.47 4.14
C LEU A 192 -7.69 13.08 3.37
N VAL A 193 -7.18 11.87 3.61
CA VAL A 193 -5.99 11.38 2.88
C VAL A 193 -6.28 11.24 1.39
N MET A 194 -7.44 10.71 0.99
CA MET A 194 -7.80 10.64 -0.43
C MET A 194 -7.89 12.02 -1.10
N ALA A 195 -8.51 12.99 -0.43
CA ALA A 195 -8.59 14.36 -0.93
C ALA A 195 -7.19 14.96 -1.09
N PHE A 196 -6.30 14.72 -0.11
CA PHE A 196 -4.90 15.11 -0.19
C PHE A 196 -4.16 14.46 -1.37
N LEU A 197 -4.36 13.16 -1.62
CA LEU A 197 -3.78 12.46 -2.78
C LEU A 197 -4.29 13.03 -4.11
N LEU A 198 -5.57 13.41 -4.19
CA LEU A 198 -6.13 14.08 -5.37
C LEU A 198 -5.45 15.44 -5.60
N VAL A 199 -5.26 16.23 -4.54
CA VAL A 199 -4.56 17.52 -4.63
C VAL A 199 -3.11 17.32 -5.08
N ILE A 200 -2.36 16.39 -4.48
CA ILE A 200 -0.99 16.06 -4.91
C ILE A 200 -0.97 15.66 -6.39
N TYR A 201 -1.90 14.80 -6.82
CA TYR A 201 -1.99 14.37 -8.22
C TYR A 201 -2.21 15.56 -9.16
N ILE A 202 -3.12 16.48 -8.81
CA ILE A 202 -3.41 17.69 -9.59
C ILE A 202 -2.19 18.62 -9.65
N LEU A 203 -1.43 18.76 -8.56
CA LEU A 203 -0.22 19.59 -8.49
C LEU A 203 0.95 18.98 -9.27
N ILE A 204 1.13 17.65 -9.25
CA ILE A 204 2.17 16.95 -10.00
C ILE A 204 1.84 16.94 -11.50
N LYS A 205 0.56 16.81 -11.86
CA LYS A 205 0.08 16.93 -13.23
C LYS A 205 -0.22 18.40 -13.56
N ASN A 206 -0.63 18.67 -14.80
CA ASN A 206 -0.98 20.02 -15.18
C ASN A 206 -2.38 20.37 -14.61
N PRO A 207 -2.51 21.33 -13.67
CA PRO A 207 -3.76 21.57 -12.95
C PRO A 207 -4.91 22.00 -13.88
N ILE A 208 -4.60 22.80 -14.91
CA ILE A 208 -5.58 23.27 -15.90
C ILE A 208 -6.17 22.09 -16.68
N LYS A 209 -5.34 21.10 -17.03
CA LYS A 209 -5.80 19.90 -17.75
C LYS A 209 -6.65 19.00 -16.86
N GLN A 210 -6.45 19.04 -15.54
CA GLN A 210 -7.19 18.21 -14.58
C GLN A 210 -8.50 18.85 -14.09
N LEU A 211 -8.78 20.11 -14.44
CA LEU A 211 -10.03 20.77 -14.05
C LEU A 211 -11.27 20.00 -14.52
N LYS A 212 -11.22 19.40 -15.72
CA LYS A 212 -12.31 18.54 -16.24
C LYS A 212 -12.56 17.31 -15.38
N LEU A 213 -11.49 16.70 -14.84
CA LEU A 213 -11.61 15.57 -13.92
C LEU A 213 -12.26 16.01 -12.61
N LEU A 214 -11.81 17.15 -12.05
CA LEU A 214 -12.35 17.69 -10.80
C LEU A 214 -13.84 18.03 -10.93
N VAL A 215 -14.22 18.75 -11.99
CA VAL A 215 -15.63 19.08 -12.29
C VAL A 215 -16.45 17.81 -12.46
N GLY A 216 -15.92 16.80 -13.16
CA GLY A 216 -16.58 15.50 -13.33
C GLY A 216 -16.81 14.78 -12.00
N ILE A 217 -15.82 14.76 -11.11
CA ILE A 217 -15.94 14.17 -9.77
C ILE A 217 -16.99 14.92 -8.97
N ILE A 218 -16.93 16.25 -8.91
CA ILE A 218 -17.88 17.09 -8.16
C ILE A 218 -19.31 16.87 -8.66
N ALA A 219 -19.54 16.96 -9.97
CA ALA A 219 -20.87 16.75 -10.56
C ALA A 219 -21.44 15.36 -10.21
N LEU A 220 -20.59 14.34 -10.25
CA LEU A 220 -20.97 12.97 -9.95
C LEU A 220 -21.28 12.75 -8.46
N LEU A 221 -20.56 13.44 -7.57
CA LEU A 221 -20.87 13.46 -6.15
C LEU A 221 -22.22 14.12 -5.88
N PHE A 222 -22.50 15.26 -6.50
CA PHE A 222 -23.80 15.93 -6.41
C PHE A 222 -24.96 15.02 -6.84
N VAL A 223 -24.81 14.32 -7.97
CA VAL A 223 -25.82 13.36 -8.43
C VAL A 223 -26.01 12.22 -7.42
N SER A 224 -24.90 11.70 -6.86
CA SER A 224 -24.95 10.59 -5.90
C SER A 224 -25.63 10.99 -4.58
N VAL A 225 -25.33 12.19 -4.08
CA VAL A 225 -25.99 12.77 -2.89
C VAL A 225 -27.47 13.02 -3.16
N TYR A 226 -27.81 13.59 -4.32
CA TYR A 226 -29.21 13.80 -4.72
C TYR A 226 -30.00 12.49 -4.73
N ILE A 227 -29.45 11.43 -5.31
CA ILE A 227 -30.10 10.10 -5.34
C ILE A 227 -30.32 9.56 -3.92
N ALA A 228 -29.30 9.67 -3.06
CA ALA A 228 -29.39 9.19 -1.68
C ALA A 228 -30.47 9.93 -0.86
N ILE A 229 -30.56 11.27 -0.97
CA ILE A 229 -31.55 12.05 -0.23
C ILE A 229 -32.96 11.83 -0.79
N VAL A 230 -33.15 11.98 -2.11
CA VAL A 230 -34.48 12.05 -2.72
C VAL A 230 -35.11 10.67 -2.89
N TYR A 231 -34.33 9.68 -3.32
CA TYR A 231 -34.87 8.35 -3.64
C TYR A 231 -34.68 7.34 -2.50
N MET A 232 -33.53 7.38 -1.82
CA MET A 232 -33.25 6.45 -0.72
C MET A 232 -33.71 6.97 0.65
N LYS A 233 -34.19 8.22 0.72
CA LYS A 233 -34.62 8.89 1.97
C LYS A 233 -33.56 8.80 3.08
N PHE A 234 -32.29 8.84 2.69
CA PHE A 234 -31.18 8.77 3.64
C PHE A 234 -31.06 10.08 4.39
N ASP A 235 -31.00 10.03 5.73
CA ASP A 235 -30.78 11.21 6.56
C ASP A 235 -29.30 11.62 6.58
N ILE A 236 -28.82 12.15 5.45
CA ILE A 236 -27.45 12.64 5.33
C ILE A 236 -27.18 13.79 6.30
N TYR A 237 -28.18 14.62 6.58
CA TYR A 237 -28.05 15.75 7.49
C TYR A 237 -27.80 15.27 8.92
N GLY A 238 -28.63 14.33 9.42
CA GLY A 238 -28.44 13.72 10.74
C GLY A 238 -27.09 13.03 10.88
N ILE A 239 -26.62 12.32 9.84
CA ILE A 239 -25.28 11.71 9.83
C ILE A 239 -24.19 12.78 9.92
N ILE A 240 -24.28 13.87 9.16
CA ILE A 240 -23.26 14.94 9.23
C ILE A 240 -23.27 15.57 10.63
N GLN A 241 -24.45 15.83 11.18
CA GLN A 241 -24.62 16.41 12.50
C GLN A 241 -24.01 15.51 13.59
N SER A 242 -24.34 14.22 13.61
CA SER A 242 -23.78 13.27 14.58
C SER A 242 -22.26 13.19 14.49
N ARG A 243 -21.70 13.22 13.27
CA ARG A 243 -20.25 13.21 13.06
C ARG A 243 -19.56 14.48 13.53
N VAL A 244 -20.24 15.62 13.52
CA VAL A 244 -19.73 16.90 14.05
C VAL A 244 -19.83 16.93 15.58
N GLU A 245 -20.91 16.41 16.14
CA GLU A 245 -21.09 16.27 17.59
C GLU A 245 -20.07 15.29 18.21
N ASP A 246 -19.78 14.16 17.54
CA ASP A 246 -18.72 13.24 17.94
C ASP A 246 -17.36 13.95 18.08
N LEU A 247 -17.03 14.81 17.10
CA LEU A 247 -15.77 15.56 17.08
C LEU A 247 -15.62 16.48 18.29
N SER A 248 -16.71 17.06 18.77
CA SER A 248 -16.69 18.01 19.89
C SER A 248 -16.66 17.34 21.26
N GLN A 249 -17.17 16.10 21.41
CA GLN A 249 -17.27 15.42 22.70
C GLN A 249 -16.05 14.57 23.08
N ASP A 250 -15.48 13.77 22.17
CA ASP A 250 -14.41 12.78 22.50
C ASP A 250 -13.17 12.89 21.59
N GLY A 251 -12.99 14.02 20.89
CA GLY A 251 -12.01 14.16 19.81
C GLY A 251 -12.34 13.31 18.57
N GLY A 252 -13.55 12.75 18.53
CA GLY A 252 -14.16 12.00 17.45
C GLY A 252 -13.97 10.48 17.49
N SER A 253 -13.17 9.90 18.38
CA SER A 253 -12.90 8.44 18.36
C SER A 253 -12.29 7.82 19.62
N GLY A 254 -12.07 8.57 20.70
CA GLY A 254 -11.36 8.09 21.90
C GLY A 254 -9.84 7.86 21.72
N ARG A 255 -9.29 8.13 20.52
CA ARG A 255 -7.88 7.88 20.19
C ARG A 255 -6.89 8.74 20.95
N ILE A 256 -7.27 9.97 21.31
CA ILE A 256 -6.39 10.90 22.03
C ILE A 256 -5.97 10.30 23.37
N GLU A 257 -6.91 9.65 24.06
CA GLU A 257 -6.63 8.95 25.32
C GLU A 257 -5.68 7.77 25.10
N LEU A 258 -5.95 6.92 24.10
CA LEU A 258 -5.08 5.78 23.77
C LEU A 258 -3.66 6.22 23.37
N TRP A 259 -3.53 7.37 22.70
CA TRP A 259 -2.23 7.96 22.37
C TRP A 259 -1.50 8.46 23.62
N GLY A 260 -2.22 9.05 24.58
CA GLY A 260 -1.68 9.42 25.89
C GLY A 260 -1.15 8.20 26.65
N ARG A 261 -1.96 7.14 26.75
CA ARG A 261 -1.57 5.87 27.39
C ARG A 261 -0.33 5.25 26.71
N ALA A 262 -0.31 5.23 25.38
CA ALA A 262 0.85 4.73 24.63
C ALA A 262 2.10 5.58 24.85
N TRP A 263 1.93 6.90 25.00
CA TRP A 263 3.02 7.81 25.35
C TRP A 263 3.57 7.54 26.76
N ASP A 264 2.70 7.27 27.73
CA ASP A 264 3.12 6.92 29.10
C ASP A 264 3.89 5.59 29.13
N TYR A 265 3.47 4.61 28.34
CA TYR A 265 4.20 3.34 28.18
C TYR A 265 5.57 3.56 27.55
N PHE A 266 5.66 4.41 26.52
CA PHE A 266 6.92 4.80 25.90
C PHE A 266 7.86 5.50 26.88
N THR A 267 7.39 6.53 27.60
CA THR A 267 8.23 7.30 28.54
C THR A 267 8.74 6.45 29.70
N SER A 268 8.00 5.42 30.09
CA SER A 268 8.43 4.43 31.08
C SER A 268 9.49 3.44 30.54
N HIS A 269 9.50 3.17 29.23
CA HIS A 269 10.37 2.18 28.58
C HIS A 269 10.98 2.72 27.26
N MET A 270 11.72 3.82 27.34
CA MET A 270 12.08 4.61 26.14
C MET A 270 12.92 3.87 25.08
N VAL A 271 13.78 2.93 25.47
CA VAL A 271 14.75 2.31 24.54
C VAL A 271 14.11 1.17 23.75
N MET A 272 13.56 0.17 24.44
CA MET A 272 13.00 -1.06 23.83
C MET A 272 11.47 -1.12 23.89
N GLY A 273 10.79 -0.15 24.52
CA GLY A 273 9.34 -0.20 24.70
C GLY A 273 8.88 -1.30 25.66
N ILE A 274 7.56 -1.46 25.74
CA ILE A 274 6.90 -2.49 26.56
C ILE A 274 6.90 -3.89 25.92
N GLY A 275 7.54 -4.02 24.75
CA GLY A 275 7.66 -5.25 23.98
C GLY A 275 6.60 -5.39 22.89
N ALA A 276 6.96 -6.11 21.83
CA ALA A 276 6.12 -6.25 20.64
C ALA A 276 4.72 -6.77 20.98
N PHE A 277 3.71 -6.08 20.46
CA PHE A 277 2.31 -6.49 20.51
C PHE A 277 1.78 -6.66 21.95
N ASN A 278 2.17 -5.75 22.84
CA ASN A 278 1.77 -5.74 24.26
C ASN A 278 0.84 -4.58 24.61
N PHE A 279 0.65 -3.59 23.72
CA PHE A 279 -0.16 -2.42 24.05
C PHE A 279 -1.56 -2.79 24.54
N SER A 280 -2.29 -3.63 23.80
CA SER A 280 -3.66 -4.04 24.15
C SER A 280 -3.73 -4.78 25.50
N GLU A 281 -2.72 -5.59 25.84
CA GLU A 281 -2.66 -6.31 27.13
C GLU A 281 -2.39 -5.38 28.30
N TYR A 282 -1.45 -4.43 28.15
CA TYR A 282 -1.19 -3.39 29.14
C TYR A 282 -2.43 -2.53 29.36
N ASN A 283 -3.08 -2.14 28.26
CA ASN A 283 -4.28 -1.32 28.27
C ASN A 283 -5.45 -2.05 28.96
N LEU A 284 -5.63 -3.35 28.69
CA LEU A 284 -6.64 -4.18 29.34
C LEU A 284 -6.39 -4.30 30.85
N PHE A 285 -5.14 -4.49 31.25
CA PHE A 285 -4.78 -4.62 32.66
C PHE A 285 -4.98 -3.31 33.44
N GLN A 286 -4.60 -2.17 32.87
CA GLN A 286 -4.63 -0.89 33.58
C GLN A 286 -5.98 -0.17 33.50
N TYR A 287 -6.68 -0.28 32.37
CA TYR A 287 -7.88 0.50 32.07
C TYR A 287 -9.13 -0.35 31.81
N GLY A 288 -8.98 -1.68 31.74
CA GLY A 288 -10.11 -2.59 31.53
C GLY A 288 -10.62 -2.66 30.09
N ASP A 289 -9.89 -2.10 29.13
CA ASP A 289 -10.24 -2.17 27.70
C ASP A 289 -9.08 -2.69 26.84
N SER A 290 -9.40 -3.53 25.85
CA SER A 290 -8.41 -4.16 24.95
C SER A 290 -8.23 -3.36 23.65
N LEU A 291 -8.50 -2.05 23.66
CA LEU A 291 -8.41 -1.24 22.45
C LEU A 291 -6.96 -1.08 21.98
N GLU A 292 -6.81 -0.85 20.69
CA GLU A 292 -5.53 -0.63 20.01
C GLU A 292 -5.23 0.86 19.89
N VAL A 293 -3.95 1.24 19.78
CA VAL A 293 -3.52 2.66 19.70
C VAL A 293 -4.18 3.42 18.54
N HIS A 294 -4.57 2.73 17.47
CA HIS A 294 -5.05 3.31 16.22
C HIS A 294 -4.09 4.38 15.64
N ASN A 295 -2.79 4.16 15.81
CA ASN A 295 -1.71 4.92 15.20
C ASN A 295 -0.45 4.04 15.19
N THR A 296 -0.04 3.62 13.99
CA THR A 296 1.06 2.65 13.81
C THR A 296 2.38 3.21 14.36
N PHE A 297 2.62 4.51 14.22
CA PHE A 297 3.87 5.14 14.67
C PHE A 297 3.94 5.19 16.19
N ILE A 298 2.85 5.57 16.85
CA ILE A 298 2.77 5.61 18.31
C ILE A 298 2.78 4.19 18.89
N ALA A 299 2.12 3.23 18.23
CA ALA A 299 2.17 1.82 18.63
C ALA A 299 3.60 1.26 18.56
N ILE A 300 4.32 1.48 17.45
CA ILE A 300 5.72 1.07 17.34
C ILE A 300 6.57 1.77 18.41
N LEU A 301 6.35 3.06 18.65
CA LEU A 301 7.07 3.82 19.67
C LEU A 301 6.86 3.25 21.08
N SER A 302 5.63 2.92 21.45
CA SER A 302 5.33 2.37 22.78
C SER A 302 5.82 0.93 22.94
N GLU A 303 5.67 0.09 21.91
CA GLU A 303 5.98 -1.35 21.96
C GLU A 303 7.44 -1.70 21.65
N SER A 304 8.18 -0.82 20.99
CA SER A 304 9.57 -1.07 20.58
C SER A 304 10.52 0.10 20.81
N GLY A 305 10.05 1.17 21.45
CA GLY A 305 10.86 2.31 21.88
C GLY A 305 11.51 3.09 20.73
N LEU A 306 12.53 3.87 21.08
CA LEU A 306 13.33 4.65 20.14
C LEU A 306 14.05 3.74 19.12
N VAL A 307 14.43 2.52 19.50
CA VAL A 307 15.10 1.57 18.61
C VAL A 307 14.17 1.16 17.48
N GLY A 308 12.96 0.69 17.80
CA GLY A 308 12.02 0.22 16.79
C GLY A 308 11.49 1.32 15.89
N ILE A 309 11.13 2.50 16.45
CA ILE A 309 10.66 3.63 15.63
C ILE A 309 11.75 4.16 14.69
N THR A 310 13.02 4.14 15.10
CA THR A 310 14.15 4.53 14.25
C THR A 310 14.34 3.54 13.11
N CYS A 311 14.27 2.23 13.39
CA CYS A 311 14.35 1.19 12.35
C CYS A 311 13.18 1.28 11.37
N TYR A 312 11.97 1.52 11.87
CA TYR A 312 10.79 1.72 11.04
C TYR A 312 10.91 2.97 10.17
N GLY A 313 11.33 4.10 10.77
CA GLY A 313 11.60 5.34 10.05
C GLY A 313 12.63 5.16 8.94
N LEU A 314 13.74 4.46 9.22
CA LEU A 314 14.75 4.12 8.22
C LEU A 314 14.15 3.29 7.07
N PHE A 315 13.34 2.27 7.39
CA PHE A 315 12.63 1.48 6.39
C PHE A 315 11.76 2.37 5.48
N ILE A 316 10.90 3.23 6.05
CA ILE A 316 10.02 4.12 5.28
C ILE A 316 10.83 5.11 4.43
N ILE A 317 11.88 5.71 4.99
CA ILE A 317 12.77 6.65 4.29
C ILE A 317 13.43 5.96 3.09
N LEU A 318 13.91 4.72 3.25
CA LEU A 318 14.55 3.98 2.16
C LEU A 318 13.58 3.64 1.03
N VAL A 319 12.30 3.37 1.32
CA VAL A 319 11.28 3.22 0.29
C VAL A 319 11.13 4.53 -0.51
N PHE A 320 11.02 5.68 0.18
CA PHE A 320 10.97 6.99 -0.49
C PHE A 320 12.22 7.25 -1.35
N VAL A 321 13.41 7.07 -0.78
CA VAL A 321 14.67 7.29 -1.49
C VAL A 321 14.73 6.43 -2.75
N GLN A 322 14.32 5.17 -2.69
CA GLN A 322 14.34 4.29 -3.86
C GLN A 322 13.26 4.65 -4.89
N LEU A 323 12.06 5.04 -4.44
CA LEU A 323 11.01 5.60 -5.31
C LEU A 323 11.55 6.80 -6.11
N PHE A 324 12.21 7.76 -5.45
CA PHE A 324 12.73 8.98 -6.10
C PHE A 324 13.99 8.75 -6.95
N LYS A 325 14.89 7.84 -6.53
CA LYS A 325 16.09 7.50 -7.31
C LYS A 325 15.76 6.69 -8.55
N SER A 326 14.74 5.85 -8.50
CA SER A 326 14.31 5.06 -9.66
C SER A 326 13.49 5.91 -10.63
N ASN A 327 13.47 5.53 -11.91
CA ASN A 327 12.55 6.13 -12.89
C ASN A 327 11.09 5.63 -12.72
N VAL A 328 10.76 4.94 -11.62
CA VAL A 328 9.42 4.39 -11.38
C VAL A 328 8.38 5.51 -11.28
N ILE A 329 8.64 6.60 -10.54
CA ILE A 329 7.67 7.69 -10.37
C ILE A 329 7.25 8.31 -11.72
N LYS A 330 8.20 8.45 -12.64
CA LYS A 330 7.92 9.01 -13.99
C LYS A 330 6.94 8.14 -14.78
N LYS A 331 7.05 6.81 -14.65
CA LYS A 331 6.23 5.84 -15.39
C LYS A 331 4.96 5.42 -14.65
N LYS A 332 5.02 5.35 -13.32
CA LYS A 332 4.06 4.68 -12.44
C LYS A 332 3.79 5.54 -11.19
N LEU A 333 3.37 6.79 -11.41
CA LEU A 333 3.10 7.77 -10.34
C LEU A 333 2.15 7.23 -9.26
N TYR A 334 1.21 6.35 -9.63
CA TYR A 334 0.27 5.77 -8.67
C TYR A 334 0.97 5.05 -7.52
N LEU A 335 2.15 4.44 -7.73
CA LEU A 335 2.88 3.76 -6.65
C LEU A 335 3.34 4.74 -5.56
N LEU A 336 3.76 5.95 -5.95
CA LEU A 336 4.11 7.01 -4.99
C LEU A 336 2.87 7.47 -4.22
N LEU A 337 1.76 7.73 -4.94
CA LEU A 337 0.50 8.17 -4.31
C LEU A 337 -0.03 7.11 -3.34
N THR A 338 0.01 5.83 -3.72
CA THR A 338 -0.38 4.72 -2.85
C THR A 338 0.49 4.68 -1.59
N PHE A 339 1.81 4.81 -1.71
CA PHE A 339 2.70 4.80 -0.55
C PHE A 339 2.40 5.95 0.40
N VAL A 340 2.34 7.18 -0.12
CA VAL A 340 2.02 8.37 0.67
C VAL A 340 0.66 8.21 1.35
N GLY A 341 -0.34 7.70 0.63
CA GLY A 341 -1.67 7.44 1.17
C GLY A 341 -1.64 6.44 2.33
N MET A 342 -1.00 5.29 2.14
CA MET A 342 -0.88 4.26 3.16
C MET A 342 -0.13 4.76 4.41
N ILE A 343 0.97 5.49 4.24
CA ILE A 343 1.74 6.06 5.36
C ILE A 343 0.93 7.10 6.15
N LEU A 344 0.19 7.97 5.47
CA LEU A 344 -0.68 8.93 6.14
C LEU A 344 -1.85 8.25 6.87
N GLN A 345 -2.44 7.20 6.28
CA GLN A 345 -3.51 6.44 6.92
C GLN A 345 -3.01 5.63 8.13
N MET A 346 -1.75 5.18 8.13
CA MET A 346 -1.11 4.53 9.28
C MET A 346 -1.01 5.46 10.51
N ALA A 347 -1.13 6.78 10.36
CA ALA A 347 -1.25 7.70 11.50
C ALA A 347 -2.60 7.59 12.23
N PHE A 348 -3.58 6.90 11.63
CA PHE A 348 -4.95 6.75 12.14
C PHE A 348 -5.38 5.28 12.29
N LEU A 349 -4.45 4.35 12.10
CA LEU A 349 -4.65 2.91 12.11
C LEU A 349 -3.44 2.22 12.75
N SER A 350 -3.65 1.10 13.45
CA SER A 350 -2.56 0.21 13.90
C SER A 350 -2.33 -0.89 12.86
N LEU A 351 -1.27 -0.75 12.04
CA LEU A 351 -1.02 -1.56 10.85
C LEU A 351 0.44 -2.03 10.78
N ILE A 352 1.01 -2.50 11.90
CA ILE A 352 2.40 -2.96 11.95
C ILE A 352 2.61 -4.15 10.99
N ILE A 353 1.64 -5.07 10.94
CA ILE A 353 1.65 -6.23 10.05
C ILE A 353 0.36 -6.22 9.24
N ASN A 354 0.43 -5.80 7.97
CA ASN A 354 -0.74 -5.71 7.10
C ASN A 354 -0.49 -6.27 5.69
N ASP A 355 -1.34 -7.18 5.27
CA ASP A 355 -1.24 -7.92 4.00
C ASP A 355 -1.25 -7.01 2.77
N MET A 356 -2.08 -5.97 2.73
CA MET A 356 -2.11 -5.02 1.62
C MET A 356 -0.86 -4.17 1.54
N PHE A 357 -0.29 -3.78 2.68
CA PHE A 357 0.97 -3.05 2.70
C PHE A 357 2.12 -3.95 2.19
N PHE A 358 2.20 -5.20 2.64
CA PHE A 358 3.17 -6.17 2.12
C PHE A 358 2.98 -6.48 0.64
N MET A 359 1.73 -6.63 0.17
CA MET A 359 1.43 -6.81 -1.25
C MET A 359 1.89 -5.58 -2.06
N TYR A 360 1.60 -4.37 -1.59
CA TYR A 360 2.07 -3.13 -2.21
C TYR A 360 3.61 -3.12 -2.32
N LEU A 361 4.33 -3.45 -1.24
CA LEU A 361 5.78 -3.52 -1.23
C LEU A 361 6.33 -4.58 -2.19
N ALA A 362 5.64 -5.71 -2.36
CA ALA A 362 6.04 -6.77 -3.28
C ALA A 362 5.88 -6.32 -4.75
N ILE A 363 4.77 -5.64 -5.06
CA ILE A 363 4.54 -4.98 -6.35
C ILE A 363 5.66 -3.94 -6.60
N LEU A 364 5.91 -3.07 -5.64
CA LEU A 364 6.92 -2.02 -5.75
C LEU A 364 8.34 -2.59 -5.98
N SER A 365 8.73 -3.60 -5.19
CA SER A 365 10.00 -4.31 -5.35
C SER A 365 10.18 -4.86 -6.76
N THR A 366 9.11 -5.39 -7.35
CA THR A 366 9.13 -5.97 -8.69
C THR A 366 9.39 -4.89 -9.74
N TYR A 367 8.72 -3.74 -9.64
CA TYR A 367 8.96 -2.60 -10.54
C TYR A 367 10.38 -2.05 -10.46
N PHE A 368 10.99 -2.03 -9.26
CA PHE A 368 12.40 -1.66 -9.14
C PHE A 368 13.32 -2.65 -9.88
N HIS A 369 13.08 -3.95 -9.75
CA HIS A 369 13.85 -4.96 -10.49
C HIS A 369 13.71 -4.80 -12.01
N THR A 370 12.48 -4.62 -12.51
CA THR A 370 12.23 -4.42 -13.95
C THR A 370 12.94 -3.17 -14.46
N THR A 371 12.89 -2.06 -13.73
CA THR A 371 13.51 -0.79 -14.14
C THR A 371 15.04 -0.83 -14.07
N GLU A 372 15.63 -1.46 -13.06
CA GLU A 372 17.08 -1.66 -12.98
C GLU A 372 17.61 -2.56 -14.10
N ASN A 373 16.89 -3.65 -14.41
CA ASN A 373 17.27 -4.57 -15.48
C ASN A 373 17.16 -3.90 -16.86
N ALA A 374 16.13 -3.10 -17.09
CA ALA A 374 16.00 -2.30 -18.31
C ALA A 374 17.19 -1.33 -18.48
N PHE A 375 17.56 -0.62 -17.42
CA PHE A 375 18.69 0.32 -17.44
C PHE A 375 20.04 -0.38 -17.68
N LYS A 376 20.28 -1.53 -17.02
CA LYS A 376 21.49 -2.35 -17.27
C LYS A 376 21.57 -2.84 -18.71
N ASN A 377 20.44 -3.29 -19.28
CA ASN A 377 20.37 -3.75 -20.66
C ASN A 377 20.59 -2.63 -21.68
N GLU A 378 20.03 -1.43 -21.45
CA GLU A 378 20.30 -0.25 -22.27
C GLU A 378 21.79 0.15 -22.22
N LYS A 379 22.38 0.20 -21.03
CA LYS A 379 23.82 0.48 -20.87
C LYS A 379 24.69 -0.54 -21.59
N LYS A 380 24.35 -1.83 -21.51
CA LYS A 380 25.05 -2.92 -22.23
C LYS A 380 24.95 -2.74 -23.75
N LYS A 381 23.77 -2.38 -24.28
CA LYS A 381 23.58 -2.08 -25.71
C LYS A 381 24.42 -0.87 -26.16
N ILE A 382 24.45 0.21 -25.38
CA ILE A 382 25.25 1.41 -25.69
C ILE A 382 26.74 1.06 -25.74
N VAL A 383 27.24 0.32 -24.75
CA VAL A 383 28.64 -0.13 -24.73
C VAL A 383 28.95 -1.01 -25.95
N LEU A 384 28.09 -1.99 -26.27
CA LEU A 384 28.25 -2.86 -27.45
C LEU A 384 28.26 -2.06 -28.76
N PHE A 385 27.38 -1.07 -28.89
CA PHE A 385 27.30 -0.21 -30.06
C PHE A 385 28.56 0.66 -30.20
N SER A 386 29.05 1.23 -29.10
CA SER A 386 30.30 2.00 -29.09
C SER A 386 31.52 1.15 -29.45
N SER A 387 31.58 -0.12 -29.00
CA SER A 387 32.65 -1.04 -29.38
C SER A 387 32.60 -1.44 -30.85
N LEU A 388 31.40 -1.65 -31.41
CA LEU A 388 31.22 -1.95 -32.84
C LEU A 388 31.60 -0.75 -33.72
N PHE A 389 31.28 0.47 -33.30
CA PHE A 389 31.71 1.69 -34.00
C PHE A 389 33.23 1.88 -33.95
N SER A 390 33.85 1.69 -32.79
CA SER A 390 35.31 1.71 -32.64
C SER A 390 35.99 0.66 -33.53
N HIS A 391 35.42 -0.54 -33.61
CA HIS A 391 35.95 -1.62 -34.46
C HIS A 391 35.81 -1.32 -35.96
N LYS A 392 34.65 -0.78 -36.41
CA LYS A 392 34.48 -0.32 -37.79
C LYS A 392 35.41 0.84 -38.16
N GLN A 393 35.70 1.75 -37.23
CA GLN A 393 36.69 2.82 -37.43
C GLN A 393 38.11 2.28 -37.58
N LYS A 394 38.51 1.30 -36.75
CA LYS A 394 39.80 0.59 -36.89
C LYS A 394 39.93 -0.18 -38.21
N ILE A 395 38.86 -0.81 -38.69
CA ILE A 395 38.86 -1.50 -39.99
C ILE A 395 38.98 -0.49 -41.14
N LYS A 396 38.27 0.65 -41.09
CA LYS A 396 38.42 1.72 -42.09
C LYS A 396 39.84 2.32 -42.12
N LEU A 397 40.46 2.51 -40.95
CA LEU A 397 41.85 2.98 -40.85
C LEU A 397 42.86 1.95 -41.42
N ASN A 398 42.66 0.65 -41.17
CA ASN A 398 43.52 -0.40 -41.73
C ASN A 398 43.31 -0.61 -43.25
N VAL A 399 42.11 -0.35 -43.77
CA VAL A 399 41.85 -0.40 -45.23
C VAL A 399 42.45 0.80 -45.94
N HIS A 400 42.49 1.99 -45.33
CA HIS A 400 43.20 3.14 -45.90
C HIS A 400 44.72 3.01 -45.84
N TYR A 401 45.28 2.31 -44.84
CA TYR A 401 46.72 2.07 -44.77
C TYR A 401 47.23 1.06 -45.83
N LYS A 402 46.37 0.18 -46.37
CA LYS A 402 46.75 -0.79 -47.42
C LYS A 402 46.55 -0.30 -48.86
N GLY A 403 46.16 0.96 -49.06
CA GLY A 403 45.85 1.54 -50.38
C GLY A 403 46.83 2.63 -50.85
N SER A 404 47.99 2.78 -50.21
CA SER A 404 48.96 3.84 -50.54
C SER A 404 50.40 3.34 -50.60
N ASP A 405 50.64 2.23 -51.32
CA ASP A 405 51.99 1.93 -51.82
C ASP A 405 52.15 2.63 -53.17
N VAL A 406 52.79 3.79 -53.10
CA VAL A 406 53.20 4.60 -54.25
C VAL A 406 54.31 3.88 -55.00
N ILE A 407 54.05 3.67 -56.29
CA ILE A 407 55.01 3.27 -57.32
C ILE A 407 56.18 4.27 -57.30
N HIS A 408 57.39 3.78 -57.00
CA HIS A 408 58.62 4.48 -57.34
C HIS A 408 59.42 3.63 -58.33
N GLU A 409 59.32 4.01 -59.60
CA GLU A 409 60.29 3.71 -60.65
C GLU A 409 61.66 4.27 -60.25
N TYR A 410 62.69 3.43 -60.32
CA TYR A 410 64.05 3.87 -60.61
C TYR A 410 64.67 2.88 -61.61
N SER A 411 64.89 3.37 -62.83
CA SER A 411 65.71 2.72 -63.85
C SER A 411 67.06 3.42 -63.95
N ASN A 412 68.09 2.60 -64.22
CA ASN A 412 69.40 2.89 -64.82
C ASN A 412 70.40 3.81 -64.08
N HIS A 413 71.57 3.28 -63.67
CA HIS A 413 72.74 3.10 -64.54
C HIS A 413 73.96 2.47 -63.80
N ASN A 414 74.76 1.70 -64.57
CA ASN A 414 76.17 1.25 -64.37
C ASN A 414 76.39 0.11 -63.35
N ARG A 415 77.01 -1.02 -63.68
CA ARG A 415 77.95 -1.45 -64.74
C ARG A 415 77.70 -2.90 -65.12
#